data_AF-A0A3N5AYL7-F1
#
_entry.id   AF-A0A3N5AYL7-F1
#
_cell.length_a   1.000
_cell.length_b   1.000
_cell.length_c   1.000
_cell.angle_alpha   90.00
_cell.angle_beta   90.00
_cell.angle_gamma   90.00
#
_symmetry.space_group_name_H-M   'P 1'
#
loop_
_entity.id
_entity.type
_entity.pdbx_description
1 polymer ?
#
loop_
_entity_poly.entity_id
_entity_poly.type
_entity_poly.pdbx_seq_one_letter_code
_entity_poly.pdbx_strand_id
1 'polypeptide(L)'
;MIMLTIIGMAIVTAVPRFLPAFFMKESTFKPWVSRWLNAIPFAALGALIFPGIMTVINDRPFVGIVGGIVAAIIALTNINVIFAVIGSIVTVYLLTM
;
A
#
# COMPACT_ATOMS: atom_id res chain seq x y z
N MET A 1 -27.18 8.34 20.03
CA MET A 1 -26.73 7.47 18.92
C MET A 1 -25.35 7.88 18.43
N ILE A 2 -25.16 9.11 17.94
CA ILE A 2 -23.86 9.59 17.40
C ILE A 2 -22.69 9.52 18.41
N MET A 3 -22.92 9.88 19.68
CA MET A 3 -21.84 9.82 20.69
C MET A 3 -21.35 8.39 20.94
N LEU A 4 -22.24 7.41 20.85
CA LEU A 4 -21.94 6.00 21.13
C LEU A 4 -21.16 5.37 19.96
N THR A 5 -21.46 5.77 18.72
CA THR A 5 -20.66 5.40 17.54
C THR A 5 -19.28 6.04 17.54
N ILE A 6 -19.17 7.31 17.95
CA ILE A 6 -17.86 7.98 18.06
C ILE A 6 -16.97 7.27 19.09
N ILE A 7 -17.52 6.99 20.28
CA ILE A 7 -16.79 6.27 21.33
C ILE A 7 -16.45 4.84 20.86
N GLY A 8 -17.39 4.16 20.20
CA GLY A 8 -17.15 2.83 19.63
C GLY A 8 -16.02 2.82 18.59
N MET A 9 -16.01 3.76 17.62
CA MET A 9 -14.94 3.88 16.64
C MET A 9 -13.60 4.23 17.29
N ALA A 10 -13.59 5.13 18.28
CA ALA A 10 -12.40 5.49 19.01
C ALA A 10 -11.76 4.26 19.69
N ILE A 11 -12.56 3.43 20.36
CA ILE A 11 -12.08 2.19 21.00
C ILE A 11 -11.51 1.23 19.94
N VAL A 12 -12.26 0.94 18.88
CA VAL A 12 -11.86 -0.03 17.84
C VAL A 12 -10.60 0.42 17.09
N THR A 13 -10.35 1.73 16.97
CA THR A 13 -9.15 2.26 16.30
C THR A 13 -7.96 2.38 17.26
N ALA A 14 -8.21 2.80 18.49
CA ALA A 14 -7.17 2.98 19.50
C ALA A 14 -6.53 1.65 19.91
N VAL A 15 -7.34 0.61 20.13
CA VAL A 15 -6.86 -0.71 20.57
C VAL A 15 -5.77 -1.26 19.63
N PRO A 16 -5.98 -1.45 18.32
CA PRO A 16 -4.95 -1.94 17.41
C PRO A 16 -3.80 -0.96 17.18
N ARG A 17 -3.94 0.33 17.50
CA ARG A 17 -2.86 1.32 17.37
C ARG A 17 -1.93 1.35 18.60
N PHE A 18 -2.49 1.18 19.79
CA PHE A 18 -1.74 1.16 21.04
C PHE A 18 -1.15 -0.22 21.35
N LEU A 19 -1.81 -1.32 20.96
CA LEU A 19 -1.27 -2.68 21.12
C LEU A 19 0.17 -2.81 20.57
N PRO A 20 0.46 -2.43 19.31
CA PRO A 20 1.82 -2.47 18.79
C PRO A 20 2.78 -1.63 19.63
N ALA A 21 2.39 -0.41 20.00
CA ALA A 21 3.25 0.52 20.73
C ALA A 21 3.63 0.04 22.15
N PHE A 22 2.72 -0.63 22.86
CA PHE A 22 2.97 -1.16 24.21
C PHE A 22 3.64 -2.54 24.20
N PHE A 23 3.31 -3.42 23.26
CA PHE A 23 3.85 -4.78 23.20
C PHE A 23 5.19 -4.89 22.43
N MET A 24 5.54 -3.96 21.53
CA MET A 24 6.81 -4.01 20.79
C MET A 24 8.05 -3.55 21.57
N LYS A 25 7.91 -3.07 22.81
CA LYS A 25 9.04 -2.50 23.54
C LYS A 25 10.00 -3.55 24.14
N GLU A 26 9.51 -4.75 24.48
CA GLU A 26 10.34 -5.79 25.13
C GLU A 26 10.02 -7.25 24.70
N SER A 27 9.03 -7.47 23.83
CA SER A 27 8.66 -8.81 23.39
C SER A 27 9.59 -9.30 22.27
N THR A 28 10.51 -10.22 22.60
CA THR A 28 11.07 -11.15 21.62
C THR A 28 9.93 -12.05 21.12
N PHE A 29 9.11 -11.54 20.21
CA PHE A 29 8.12 -12.34 19.51
C PHE A 29 8.82 -13.57 18.94
N LYS A 30 8.19 -14.74 19.07
CA LYS A 30 8.72 -15.98 18.49
C LYS A 30 9.08 -15.71 17.02
N PRO A 31 10.22 -16.18 16.50
CA PRO A 31 10.74 -15.76 15.19
C PRO A 31 9.74 -15.86 14.02
N TRP A 32 8.81 -16.81 14.09
CA TRP A 32 7.72 -16.97 13.12
C TRP A 32 6.72 -15.79 13.12
N VAL A 33 6.33 -15.28 14.30
CA VAL A 33 5.39 -14.17 14.45
C VAL A 33 6.02 -12.86 13.96
N SER A 34 7.29 -12.62 14.29
CA SER A 34 8.02 -11.45 13.79
C SER A 34 8.10 -11.44 12.26
N ARG A 35 8.42 -12.58 11.64
CA ARG A 35 8.44 -12.72 10.18
C ARG A 35 7.06 -12.47 9.55
N TRP A 36 6.00 -12.98 10.18
CA TRP A 36 4.62 -12.74 9.74
C TRP A 36 4.22 -11.27 9.84
N LEU A 37 4.46 -10.63 10.98
CA LEU A 37 4.16 -9.20 11.19
C LEU A 37 4.88 -8.31 10.19
N ASN A 38 6.15 -8.60 9.89
CA ASN A 38 6.94 -7.87 8.89
C ASN A 38 6.43 -8.05 7.44
N ALA A 39 5.68 -9.13 7.15
CA ALA A 39 5.10 -9.36 5.83
C ALA A 39 3.77 -8.61 5.63
N ILE A 40 3.07 -8.23 6.71
CA ILE A 40 1.76 -7.55 6.64
C ILE A 40 1.82 -6.25 5.83
N PRO A 41 2.78 -5.33 6.04
CA PRO A 41 2.84 -4.08 5.28
C PRO A 41 3.00 -4.30 3.78
N PHE A 42 3.87 -5.24 3.38
CA PHE A 42 4.09 -5.55 1.96
C PHE A 42 2.84 -6.20 1.33
N ALA A 43 2.17 -7.09 2.05
CA ALA A 43 0.92 -7.69 1.59
C ALA A 43 -0.20 -6.64 1.44
N ALA A 44 -0.32 -5.72 2.40
CA ALA A 44 -1.29 -4.63 2.35
C ALA A 44 -1.02 -3.66 1.18
N LEU A 45 0.25 -3.23 1.01
CA LEU A 45 0.64 -2.39 -0.12
C LEU A 45 0.37 -3.08 -1.45
N GLY A 46 0.73 -4.37 -1.59
CA GLY A 46 0.42 -5.15 -2.80
C GLY A 46 -1.08 -5.25 -3.07
N ALA A 47 -1.87 -5.55 -2.04
CA ALA A 47 -3.33 -5.67 -2.13
C ALA A 47 -4.03 -4.34 -2.49
N LEU A 48 -3.43 -3.19 -2.16
CA LEU A 48 -3.96 -1.87 -2.51
C LEU A 48 -3.47 -1.39 -3.89
N ILE A 49 -2.20 -1.62 -4.21
CA ILE A 49 -1.58 -1.13 -5.45
C ILE A 49 -2.05 -1.94 -6.66
N PHE A 50 -2.13 -3.27 -6.54
CA PHE A 50 -2.48 -4.14 -7.66
C PHE A 50 -3.86 -3.83 -8.28
N PRO A 51 -4.97 -3.74 -7.51
CA PRO A 51 -6.25 -3.32 -8.08
C PRO A 51 -6.18 -1.90 -8.62
N GLY A 52 -5.46 -0.98 -7.96
CA GLY A 52 -5.27 0.39 -8.44
C GLY A 52 -4.63 0.48 -9.83
N ILE A 53 -3.75 -0.46 -10.18
CA ILE A 53 -3.15 -0.60 -11.52
C ILE A 53 -4.16 -1.15 -12.52
N MET A 54 -4.99 -2.12 -12.11
CA MET A 54 -5.96 -2.77 -13.00
C MET A 54 -7.18 -1.89 -13.31
N THR A 55 -7.57 -1.01 -12.39
CA THR A 55 -8.78 -0.18 -12.51
C THR A 55 -8.51 1.27 -12.94
N VAL A 56 -7.35 1.55 -13.58
CA VAL A 56 -7.03 2.90 -14.08
C VAL A 56 -8.02 3.35 -15.16
N ILE A 57 -8.33 2.47 -16.12
CA ILE A 57 -9.34 2.68 -17.16
C ILE A 57 -10.13 1.39 -17.30
N ASN A 58 -11.43 1.40 -16.94
CA ASN A 58 -12.27 0.20 -16.90
C ASN A 58 -12.31 -0.56 -18.23
N ASP A 59 -12.28 0.15 -19.36
CA ASP A 59 -12.34 -0.45 -20.69
C ASP A 59 -10.95 -0.87 -21.25
N ARG A 60 -9.84 -0.43 -20.62
CA ARG A 60 -8.48 -0.64 -21.11
C ARG A 60 -7.48 -0.92 -19.97
N PRO A 61 -7.57 -2.07 -19.29
CA PRO A 61 -6.68 -2.41 -18.18
C PRO A 61 -5.19 -2.50 -18.60
N PHE A 62 -4.92 -2.74 -19.90
CA PHE A 62 -3.57 -2.76 -20.45
C PHE A 62 -2.80 -1.44 -20.20
N VAL A 63 -3.49 -0.30 -20.23
CA VAL A 63 -2.87 1.02 -20.01
C VAL A 63 -2.29 1.11 -18.59
N GLY A 64 -3.06 0.66 -17.61
CA GLY A 64 -2.61 0.60 -16.22
C GLY A 64 -1.46 -0.38 -16.03
N ILE A 65 -1.55 -1.58 -16.61
CA ILE A 65 -0.48 -2.60 -16.55
C ILE A 65 0.84 -2.06 -17.09
N VAL A 66 0.83 -1.42 -18.25
CA VAL A 66 2.06 -0.86 -18.85
C VAL A 66 2.62 0.27 -17.99
N GLY A 67 1.78 1.18 -17.48
CA GLY A 67 2.20 2.22 -16.53
C GLY A 67 2.80 1.64 -15.24
N GLY A 68 2.20 0.57 -14.71
CA GLY A 68 2.69 -0.16 -13.53
C GLY A 68 4.04 -0.85 -13.77
N ILE A 69 4.23 -1.48 -14.93
CA ILE A 69 5.50 -2.11 -15.33
C ILE A 69 6.59 -1.04 -15.46
N VAL A 70 6.31 0.09 -16.11
CA VAL A 70 7.27 1.20 -16.23
C VAL A 70 7.63 1.76 -14.85
N ALA A 71 6.65 1.97 -13.98
CA ALA A 71 6.89 2.39 -12.60
C ALA A 71 7.79 1.40 -11.85
N ALA A 72 7.55 0.08 -12.01
CA ALA A 72 8.35 -0.96 -11.37
C ALA A 72 9.78 -0.99 -11.90
N ILE A 73 10.00 -0.87 -13.21
CA ILE A 73 11.32 -0.83 -13.82
C ILE A 73 12.11 0.38 -13.29
N ILE A 74 11.49 1.58 -13.26
CA ILE A 74 12.16 2.78 -12.74
C ILE A 74 12.43 2.65 -11.25
N ALA A 75 11.50 2.12 -10.46
CA ALA A 75 11.69 1.91 -9.02
C ALA A 75 12.87 0.96 -8.70
N LEU A 76 13.15 -0.02 -9.56
CA LEU A 76 14.28 -0.94 -9.39
C LEU A 76 15.66 -0.28 -9.62
N THR A 77 15.71 0.89 -10.26
CA THR A 77 16.98 1.58 -10.57
C THR A 77 17.57 2.36 -9.38
N ASN A 78 16.97 2.31 -8.18
CA ASN A 78 17.37 3.08 -6.99
C ASN A 78 17.44 4.60 -7.19
N ILE A 79 16.76 5.13 -8.22
CA ILE A 79 16.61 6.57 -8.46
C ILE A 79 15.48 7.12 -7.57
N ASN A 80 15.46 8.44 -7.35
CA ASN A 80 14.41 9.12 -6.60
C ASN A 80 13.00 8.72 -7.10
N VAL A 81 12.10 8.40 -6.17
CA VAL A 81 10.73 7.92 -6.41
C VAL A 81 9.94 8.84 -7.35
N ILE A 82 10.24 10.14 -7.33
CA ILE A 82 9.64 11.14 -8.22
C ILE A 82 9.76 10.74 -9.70
N PHE A 83 10.87 10.13 -10.12
CA PHE A 83 11.04 9.70 -11.52
C PHE A 83 10.13 8.53 -11.89
N ALA A 84 9.87 7.60 -10.96
CA ALA A 84 8.93 6.50 -11.20
C ALA A 84 7.50 7.03 -11.35
N VAL A 85 7.13 8.03 -10.54
CA VAL A 85 5.82 8.71 -10.64
C VAL A 85 5.67 9.42 -11.98
N ILE A 86 6.64 10.27 -12.36
CA ILE A 86 6.60 11.00 -13.62
C ILE A 86 6.59 10.04 -14.82
N GLY A 87 7.46 9.02 -14.81
CA GLY A 87 7.53 8.03 -15.89
C GLY A 87 6.22 7.25 -16.08
N SER A 88 5.58 6.86 -14.97
CA SER A 88 4.27 6.20 -15.00
C SER A 88 3.18 7.12 -15.57
N ILE A 89 3.11 8.37 -15.10
CA ILE A 89 2.13 9.36 -15.59
C ILE A 89 2.31 9.61 -17.09
N VAL A 90 3.54 9.84 -17.55
CA VAL A 90 3.82 10.07 -18.98
C VAL A 90 3.45 8.85 -19.82
N THR A 91 3.74 7.64 -19.34
CA THR A 91 3.39 6.40 -20.03
C THR A 91 1.88 6.24 -20.17
N VAL A 92 1.15 6.42 -19.07
CA VAL A 92 -0.32 6.33 -19.07
C VAL A 92 -0.92 7.41 -19.98
N TYR A 93 -0.41 8.64 -19.91
CA TYR A 93 -0.86 9.75 -20.75
C TYR A 93 -0.69 9.45 -22.24
N LEU A 94 0.50 9.00 -22.66
CA LEU A 94 0.79 8.65 -24.06
C LEU A 94 -0.05 7.47 -24.58
N LEU A 95 -0.39 6.52 -23.71
CA LEU A 95 -1.25 5.38 -24.06
C LEU A 95 -2.75 5.71 -24.08
N THR A 96 -3.15 6.81 -23.44
CA THR A 96 -4.54 7.24 -23.33
C THR A 96 -4.93 8.24 -24.42
N MET A 97 -3.97 9.01 -24.93
CA MET A 97 -4.11 9.85 -26.14
C MET A 97 -4.48 9.00 -27.36
#